data_AF-A0A2E9FED5-F1
#
_entry.id   AF-A0A2E9FED5-F1
#
_cell.length_a   1.000
_cell.length_b   1.000
_cell.length_c   1.000
_cell.angle_alpha   90.00
_cell.angle_beta   90.00
_cell.angle_gamma   90.00
#
_symmetry.space_group_name_H-M   'P 1'
#
loop_
_entity.id
_entity.type
_entity.pdbx_description
1 polymer ?
#
loop_
_entity_poly.entity_id
_entity_poly.type
_entity_poly.pdbx_seq_one_letter_code
_entity_poly.pdbx_strand_id
1 'polypeptide(L)'
;MSAAMLNQKQFEIIAPVLTQIQTDSNINEYSGTTITGKRSIMKYVFIICALFSYLTGIAVAAPEKSQVMELLEGRHWSLDVEVFQRLGEGTDRVLIEIAEDKLLINYLRFRALEALSLFPTENVATFLESTADKSFAPMARRGFEALKRGFTKTQPKRVKELAARLLNHQNAHVRISAARFIQSIDVPRFKSFLETEQGAWVRKEAQK
;
A
#
# COMPACT_ATOMS: atom_id res chain seq x y z
N MET A 1 -23.38 -12.56 -4.58
CA MET A 1 -23.78 -11.13 -4.55
C MET A 1 -24.48 -10.89 -3.23
N SER A 2 -23.73 -10.46 -2.21
CA SER A 2 -24.28 -10.21 -0.87
C SER A 2 -24.62 -8.73 -0.79
N ALA A 3 -25.89 -8.43 -0.52
CA ALA A 3 -26.41 -7.08 -0.35
C ALA A 3 -25.73 -6.41 0.84
N ALA A 4 -25.19 -5.22 0.61
CA ALA A 4 -24.59 -4.40 1.65
C ALA A 4 -25.66 -4.03 2.69
N MET A 5 -25.46 -4.49 3.92
CA MET A 5 -26.13 -3.93 5.09
C MET A 5 -25.78 -2.44 5.18
N LEU A 6 -26.77 -1.57 4.95
CA LEU A 6 -26.66 -0.16 5.35
C LEU A 6 -26.44 -0.11 6.88
N ASN A 7 -25.46 0.68 7.30
CA ASN A 7 -25.24 1.02 8.70
C ASN A 7 -26.50 1.67 9.29
N GLN A 8 -26.91 1.27 10.50
CA GLN A 8 -28.11 1.75 11.20
C GLN A 8 -28.20 3.29 11.26
N LYS A 9 -27.06 3.99 11.35
CA LYS A 9 -27.00 5.46 11.29
C LYS A 9 -27.34 6.05 9.92
N GLN A 10 -27.08 5.32 8.83
CA GLN A 10 -27.45 5.75 7.47
C GLN A 10 -28.95 5.61 7.25
N PHE A 11 -29.59 4.59 7.84
CA PHE A 11 -31.03 4.38 7.72
C PHE A 11 -31.85 5.50 8.40
N GLU A 12 -31.43 5.96 9.57
CA GLU A 12 -32.11 7.05 10.31
C GLU A 12 -32.05 8.40 9.58
N ILE A 13 -31.01 8.63 8.78
CA ILE A 13 -30.84 9.88 8.00
C ILE A 13 -31.69 9.86 6.73
N ILE A 14 -31.83 8.69 6.09
CA ILE A 14 -32.50 8.55 4.79
C ILE A 14 -34.02 8.32 4.96
N ALA A 15 -34.45 7.72 6.08
CA ALA A 15 -35.86 7.45 6.38
C ALA A 15 -36.79 8.66 6.22
N PRO A 16 -36.53 9.85 6.81
CA PRO A 16 -37.43 10.99 6.66
C PRO A 16 -37.50 11.55 5.23
N VAL A 17 -36.42 11.39 4.44
CA VAL A 17 -36.36 11.84 3.04
C VAL A 17 -37.21 10.95 2.13
N LEU A 18 -37.26 9.64 2.39
CA LEU A 18 -38.10 8.69 1.67
C LEU A 18 -39.60 8.92 1.94
N THR A 19 -39.98 9.25 3.18
CA THR A 19 -41.37 9.58 3.53
C THR A 19 -41.87 10.84 2.81
N GLN A 20 -40.98 11.82 2.61
CA GLN A 20 -41.31 13.09 1.96
C GLN A 20 -41.55 12.93 0.45
N ILE A 21 -40.79 12.04 -0.20
CA ILE A 21 -40.96 11.69 -1.63
C ILE A 21 -42.29 10.95 -1.87
N GLN A 22 -42.76 10.13 -0.92
CA GLN A 22 -44.06 9.45 -1.02
C GLN A 22 -45.25 10.40 -0.79
N THR A 23 -45.12 11.42 0.05
CA THR A 23 -46.17 12.44 0.20
C THR A 23 -46.30 13.35 -1.02
N ASP A 24 -45.19 13.68 -1.69
CA ASP A 24 -45.19 14.59 -2.85
C ASP A 24 -45.66 13.91 -4.15
N SER A 25 -45.62 12.58 -4.22
CA SER A 25 -46.09 11.81 -5.38
C SER A 25 -47.59 11.50 -5.37
N ASN A 26 -48.29 11.78 -4.26
CA ASN A 26 -49.73 11.54 -4.11
C ASN A 26 -50.60 12.79 -4.35
N ILE A 27 -50.02 13.90 -4.81
CA ILE A 27 -50.77 15.11 -5.20
C ILE A 27 -50.76 15.21 -6.72
N ASN A 28 -51.50 14.34 -7.39
CA ASN A 28 -51.89 14.51 -8.78
C ASN A 28 -53.35 14.14 -8.94
N GLU A 29 -54.24 15.02 -8.48
CA GLU A 29 -55.59 15.07 -9.00
C GLU A 29 -56.06 16.53 -9.11
N TYR A 30 -56.36 16.91 -10.36
CA TYR A 30 -57.14 18.07 -10.79
C TYR A 30 -56.68 19.48 -10.37
N SER A 31 -56.12 20.22 -11.34
CA SER A 31 -56.81 21.33 -12.02
C SER A 31 -55.83 22.10 -12.91
N GLY A 32 -56.29 22.45 -14.11
CA GLY A 32 -55.47 23.12 -15.11
C GLY A 32 -54.96 24.50 -14.66
N THR A 33 -53.74 24.83 -15.06
CA THR A 33 -53.34 26.08 -15.73
C THR A 33 -51.82 26.09 -15.88
N THR A 34 -51.37 26.45 -17.08
CA THR A 34 -50.00 26.80 -17.41
C THR A 34 -49.44 27.79 -16.40
N ILE A 35 -48.26 27.51 -15.82
CA ILE A 35 -47.12 28.41 -15.54
C ILE A 35 -46.08 27.64 -14.68
N THR A 36 -44.79 27.86 -14.95
CA THR A 36 -43.62 27.53 -14.09
C THR A 36 -43.00 26.12 -14.06
N GLY A 37 -42.77 25.50 -15.22
CA GLY A 37 -41.85 24.33 -15.32
C GLY A 37 -40.35 24.62 -15.08
N LYS A 38 -39.94 25.89 -14.96
CA LYS A 38 -38.52 26.30 -14.88
C LYS A 38 -37.97 26.40 -13.45
N ARG A 39 -38.83 26.54 -12.43
CA ARG A 39 -38.43 26.81 -11.02
C ARG A 39 -38.16 25.53 -10.21
N SER A 40 -38.73 24.39 -10.62
CA SER A 40 -38.59 23.11 -9.94
C SER A 40 -37.26 22.41 -10.27
N ILE A 41 -36.85 22.43 -11.55
CA ILE A 41 -35.59 21.84 -12.03
C ILE A 41 -34.37 22.43 -11.31
N MET A 42 -34.36 23.74 -11.06
CA MET A 42 -33.25 24.41 -10.38
C MET A 42 -33.06 23.94 -8.93
N LYS A 43 -34.15 23.56 -8.23
CA LYS A 43 -34.08 23.02 -6.86
C LYS A 43 -33.47 21.63 -6.84
N TYR A 44 -33.85 20.76 -7.78
CA TYR A 44 -33.27 19.42 -7.88
C TYR A 44 -31.80 19.45 -8.33
N VAL A 45 -31.42 20.39 -9.22
CA VAL A 45 -30.02 20.60 -9.59
C VAL A 45 -29.18 20.99 -8.37
N PHE A 46 -29.67 21.89 -7.51
CA PHE A 46 -28.98 22.25 -6.27
C PHE A 46 -28.83 21.08 -5.29
N ILE A 47 -29.87 20.25 -5.15
CA ILE A 47 -29.83 19.05 -4.28
C ILE A 47 -28.87 17.99 -4.84
N ILE A 48 -28.91 17.76 -6.17
CA ILE A 48 -28.01 16.83 -6.85
C ILE A 48 -26.56 17.32 -6.74
N CYS A 49 -26.29 18.61 -6.98
CA CYS A 49 -24.96 19.18 -6.81
C CYS A 49 -24.45 19.07 -5.37
N ALA A 50 -25.31 19.33 -4.36
CA ALA A 50 -24.94 19.14 -2.96
C ALA A 50 -24.59 17.66 -2.66
N LEU A 51 -25.38 16.71 -3.15
CA LEU A 51 -25.11 15.27 -2.99
C LEU A 51 -23.81 14.83 -3.68
N PHE A 52 -23.50 15.35 -4.87
CA PHE A 52 -22.22 15.10 -5.54
C PHE A 52 -21.03 15.73 -4.79
N SER A 53 -21.25 16.85 -4.09
CA SER A 53 -20.22 17.51 -3.26
C SER A 53 -19.85 16.69 -2.01
N TYR A 54 -20.77 15.84 -1.52
CA TYR A 54 -20.47 14.87 -0.46
C TYR A 54 -19.80 13.59 -0.99
N LEU A 55 -19.83 13.36 -2.30
CA LEU A 55 -19.21 12.19 -2.95
C LEU A 55 -17.77 12.45 -3.41
N THR A 56 -17.33 13.70 -3.43
CA THR A 56 -15.89 14.01 -3.54
C THR A 56 -15.25 13.61 -2.22
N GLY A 57 -14.76 12.37 -2.16
CA GLY A 57 -13.88 11.92 -1.09
C GLY A 57 -12.82 12.99 -0.88
N ILE A 58 -12.63 13.41 0.37
CA ILE A 58 -11.58 14.34 0.75
C ILE A 58 -10.28 13.65 0.37
N ALA A 59 -9.74 13.98 -0.81
CA ALA A 59 -8.44 13.50 -1.23
C ALA A 59 -7.44 14.17 -0.29
N VAL A 60 -7.05 13.47 0.77
CA VAL A 60 -5.95 13.89 1.62
C VAL A 60 -4.73 13.88 0.72
N ALA A 61 -4.14 15.06 0.51
CA ALA A 61 -2.93 15.18 -0.28
C ALA A 61 -1.84 14.27 0.31
N ALA A 62 -1.02 13.67 -0.56
CA ALA A 62 0.13 12.89 -0.12
C ALA A 62 1.01 13.72 0.82
N PRO A 63 1.67 13.10 1.81
CA PRO A 63 2.54 13.84 2.73
C PRO A 63 3.66 14.53 1.95
N GLU A 64 4.12 15.66 2.44
CA GLU A 64 5.28 16.32 1.84
C GLU A 64 6.54 15.50 2.07
N LYS A 65 7.49 15.54 1.11
CA LYS A 65 8.79 14.86 1.23
C LYS A 65 9.53 15.27 2.50
N SER A 66 9.45 16.55 2.90
CA SER A 66 10.01 17.10 4.14
C SER A 66 9.53 16.35 5.39
N GLN A 67 8.21 16.10 5.50
CA GLN A 67 7.60 15.40 6.61
C GLN A 67 8.09 13.95 6.70
N VAL A 68 8.16 13.26 5.55
CA VAL A 68 8.67 11.88 5.51
C VAL A 68 10.15 11.84 5.85
N MET A 69 10.95 12.81 5.38
CA MET A 69 12.37 12.91 5.69
C MET A 69 12.64 13.10 7.18
N GLU A 70 11.86 13.94 7.86
CA GLU A 70 11.98 14.14 9.32
C GLU A 70 11.84 12.82 10.09
N LEU A 71 10.90 11.96 9.68
CA LEU A 71 10.72 10.63 10.29
C LEU A 71 11.84 9.64 9.97
N LEU A 72 12.58 9.86 8.88
CA LEU A 72 13.70 9.01 8.47
C LEU A 72 15.02 9.48 9.08
N GLU A 73 15.06 10.66 9.68
CA GLU A 73 16.26 11.24 10.29
C GLU A 73 16.48 10.74 11.73
N GLY A 74 17.58 11.21 12.35
CA GLY A 74 17.93 10.86 13.72
C GLY A 74 18.96 9.74 13.86
N ARG A 75 19.76 9.85 14.93
CA ARG A 75 20.86 8.92 15.25
C ARG A 75 20.35 7.54 15.68
N HIS A 76 19.32 7.51 16.52
CA HIS A 76 18.72 6.29 17.08
C HIS A 76 17.43 5.91 16.36
N TRP A 77 17.40 6.10 15.05
CA TRP A 77 16.20 5.85 14.26
C TRP A 77 15.71 4.41 14.40
N SER A 78 14.39 4.26 14.47
CA SER A 78 13.68 2.99 14.41
C SER A 78 12.38 3.18 13.63
N LEU A 79 11.84 2.10 13.07
CA LEU A 79 10.61 2.14 12.30
C LEU A 79 9.40 2.25 13.23
N ASP A 80 8.86 3.45 13.38
CA ASP A 80 7.61 3.70 14.12
C ASP A 80 6.39 3.46 13.22
N VAL A 81 5.75 2.30 13.40
CA VAL A 81 4.63 1.85 12.57
C VAL A 81 3.47 2.84 12.59
N GLU A 82 3.11 3.35 13.77
CA GLU A 82 1.94 4.21 13.91
C GLU A 82 2.16 5.57 13.27
N VAL A 83 3.36 6.15 13.44
CA VAL A 83 3.68 7.46 12.87
C VAL A 83 3.68 7.39 11.34
N PHE A 84 4.32 6.38 10.74
CA PHE A 84 4.31 6.21 9.29
C PHE A 84 2.92 5.96 8.73
N GLN A 85 2.07 5.17 9.41
CA GLN A 85 0.71 4.91 8.94
C GLN A 85 -0.20 6.15 9.05
N ARG A 86 0.03 7.04 10.01
CA ARG A 86 -0.73 8.30 10.17
C ARG A 86 -0.47 9.33 9.06
N LEU A 87 0.63 9.21 8.31
CA LEU A 87 0.91 10.09 7.16
C LEU A 87 -0.11 9.94 6.02
N GLY A 88 -0.81 8.80 5.96
CA GLY A 88 -1.94 8.61 5.06
C GLY A 88 -1.56 8.16 3.64
N GLU A 89 -2.49 8.37 2.72
CA GLU A 89 -2.38 7.94 1.32
C GLU A 89 -1.20 8.62 0.62
N GLY A 90 -0.51 7.90 -0.27
CA GLY A 90 0.62 8.43 -1.05
C GLY A 90 1.96 8.45 -0.33
N THR A 91 2.01 8.12 0.96
CA THR A 91 3.26 7.94 1.73
C THR A 91 4.22 6.95 1.05
N ASP A 92 3.68 5.88 0.46
CA ASP A 92 4.46 4.87 -0.25
C ASP A 92 5.19 5.45 -1.47
N ARG A 93 4.55 6.33 -2.24
CA ARG A 93 5.16 7.01 -3.39
C ARG A 93 6.32 7.91 -2.97
N VAL A 94 6.14 8.68 -1.89
CA VAL A 94 7.19 9.56 -1.36
C VAL A 94 8.38 8.75 -0.82
N LEU A 95 8.12 7.63 -0.15
CA LEU A 95 9.16 6.71 0.30
C LEU A 95 9.93 6.07 -0.87
N ILE A 96 9.25 5.71 -1.96
CA ILE A 96 9.89 5.24 -3.19
C ILE A 96 10.79 6.33 -3.76
N GLU A 97 10.30 7.57 -3.88
CA GLU A 97 11.09 8.71 -4.36
C GLU A 97 12.38 8.89 -3.54
N ILE A 98 12.27 8.85 -2.21
CA ILE A 98 13.42 8.97 -1.30
C ILE A 98 14.39 7.78 -1.47
N ALA A 99 13.89 6.55 -1.61
CA ALA A 99 14.73 5.37 -1.81
C ALA A 99 15.50 5.41 -3.15
N GLU A 100 14.88 5.97 -4.20
CA GLU A 100 15.46 6.10 -5.53
C GLU A 100 16.45 7.25 -5.67
N ASP A 101 16.30 8.31 -4.87
CA ASP A 101 17.14 9.50 -4.92
C ASP A 101 18.62 9.18 -4.65
N LYS A 102 19.43 9.22 -5.71
CA LYS A 102 20.86 8.89 -5.66
C LYS A 102 21.70 10.01 -5.03
N LEU A 103 21.15 11.21 -4.87
CA LEU A 103 21.82 12.33 -4.23
C LEU A 103 21.72 12.25 -2.71
N LEU A 104 20.73 11.51 -2.20
CA LEU A 104 20.59 11.26 -0.77
C LEU A 104 21.62 10.24 -0.27
N ILE A 105 22.05 10.46 0.97
CA ILE A 105 22.90 9.52 1.69
C ILE A 105 22.18 8.19 1.89
N ASN A 106 22.92 7.09 1.74
CA ASN A 106 22.37 5.74 1.73
C ASN A 106 21.58 5.37 3.00
N TYR A 107 21.91 5.92 4.18
CA TYR A 107 21.17 5.56 5.38
C TYR A 107 19.70 6.02 5.29
N LEU A 108 19.40 7.19 4.74
CA LEU A 108 18.02 7.67 4.55
C LEU A 108 17.28 6.78 3.56
N ARG A 109 17.94 6.46 2.44
CA ARG A 109 17.40 5.58 1.40
C ARG A 109 17.10 4.18 1.94
N PHE A 110 17.98 3.65 2.79
CA PHE A 110 17.80 2.35 3.44
C PHE A 110 16.64 2.36 4.43
N ARG A 111 16.48 3.45 5.19
CA ARG A 111 15.35 3.62 6.12
C ARG A 111 14.03 3.75 5.36
N ALA A 112 14.04 4.43 4.22
CA ALA A 112 12.86 4.50 3.34
C ALA A 112 12.46 3.11 2.82
N LEU A 113 13.43 2.30 2.35
CA LEU A 113 13.17 0.90 1.98
C LEU A 113 12.56 0.09 3.13
N GLU A 114 13.05 0.29 4.35
CA GLU A 114 12.52 -0.40 5.52
C GLU A 114 11.08 0.05 5.84
N ALA A 115 10.78 1.34 5.76
CA ALA A 115 9.44 1.87 5.98
C ALA A 115 8.42 1.41 4.92
N LEU A 116 8.84 1.17 3.68
CA LEU A 116 7.99 0.60 2.64
C LEU A 116 7.37 -0.75 3.02
N SER A 117 7.98 -1.50 3.94
CA SER A 117 7.38 -2.75 4.43
C SER A 117 6.03 -2.57 5.16
N LEU A 118 5.68 -1.35 5.54
CA LEU A 118 4.39 -1.01 6.17
C LEU A 118 3.26 -0.77 5.17
N PHE A 119 3.59 -0.64 3.88
CA PHE A 119 2.64 -0.24 2.83
C PHE A 119 2.53 -1.37 1.79
N PRO A 120 1.67 -2.38 2.02
CA PRO A 120 1.60 -3.58 1.16
C PRO A 120 0.83 -3.33 -0.15
N THR A 121 1.23 -2.32 -0.92
CA THR A 121 0.65 -1.99 -2.24
C THR A 121 1.40 -2.71 -3.35
N GLU A 122 0.75 -2.89 -4.51
CA GLU A 122 1.37 -3.53 -5.68
C GLU A 122 2.58 -2.74 -6.20
N ASN A 123 2.50 -1.42 -6.15
CA ASN A 123 3.59 -0.52 -6.52
C ASN A 123 4.82 -0.75 -5.64
N VAL A 124 4.62 -0.84 -4.32
CA VAL A 124 5.69 -1.13 -3.37
C VAL A 124 6.30 -2.51 -3.60
N ALA A 125 5.47 -3.54 -3.81
CA ALA A 125 5.96 -4.88 -4.07
C ALA A 125 6.87 -4.92 -5.31
N THR A 126 6.42 -4.32 -6.42
CA THR A 126 7.17 -4.24 -7.68
C THR A 126 8.47 -3.44 -7.51
N PHE A 127 8.42 -2.33 -6.78
CA PHE A 127 9.60 -1.52 -6.50
C PHE A 127 10.63 -2.27 -5.64
N LEU A 128 10.18 -3.00 -4.62
CA LEU A 128 11.07 -3.77 -3.74
C LEU A 128 11.69 -4.97 -4.46
N GLU A 129 10.96 -5.61 -5.38
CA GLU A 129 11.49 -6.66 -6.26
C GLU A 129 12.59 -6.11 -7.18
N SER A 130 12.31 -5.03 -7.91
CA SER A 130 13.32 -4.42 -8.78
C SER A 130 14.54 -3.91 -8.00
N THR A 131 14.33 -3.46 -6.76
CA THR A 131 15.42 -3.09 -5.86
C THR A 131 16.22 -4.31 -5.40
N ALA A 132 15.57 -5.45 -5.16
CA ALA A 132 16.23 -6.70 -4.81
C ALA A 132 17.11 -7.26 -5.93
N ASP A 133 16.79 -6.94 -7.19
CA ASP A 133 17.56 -7.35 -8.37
C ASP A 133 18.76 -6.41 -8.68
N LYS A 134 18.97 -5.33 -7.91
CA LYS A 134 20.08 -4.38 -8.13
C LYS A 134 21.44 -5.01 -7.84
N SER A 135 22.44 -4.66 -8.65
CA SER A 135 23.83 -5.10 -8.45
C SER A 135 24.43 -4.60 -7.13
N PHE A 136 24.01 -3.43 -6.64
CA PHE A 136 24.45 -2.86 -5.37
C PHE A 136 23.85 -3.63 -4.18
N ALA A 137 24.62 -4.58 -3.67
CA ALA A 137 24.18 -5.56 -2.68
C ALA A 137 23.50 -5.00 -1.41
N PRO A 138 23.92 -3.85 -0.83
CA PRO A 138 23.23 -3.27 0.32
C PRO A 138 21.78 -2.86 0.05
N MET A 139 21.48 -2.41 -1.17
CA MET A 139 20.10 -2.13 -1.62
C MET A 139 19.36 -3.43 -1.91
N ALA A 140 19.97 -4.35 -2.66
CA ALA A 140 19.35 -5.64 -2.99
C ALA A 140 18.87 -6.39 -1.75
N ARG A 141 19.75 -6.53 -0.76
CA ARG A 141 19.43 -7.19 0.50
C ARG A 141 18.27 -6.50 1.22
N ARG A 142 18.27 -5.15 1.29
CA ARG A 142 17.21 -4.40 1.98
C ARG A 142 15.88 -4.42 1.25
N GLY A 143 15.90 -4.37 -0.08
CA GLY A 143 14.69 -4.56 -0.91
C GLY A 143 14.05 -5.90 -0.61
N PHE A 144 14.83 -6.98 -0.60
CA PHE A 144 14.33 -8.31 -0.26
C PHE A 144 13.83 -8.43 1.18
N GLU A 145 14.57 -7.90 2.17
CA GLU A 145 14.14 -7.92 3.58
C GLU A 145 12.85 -7.14 3.81
N ALA A 146 12.69 -5.97 3.16
CA ALA A 146 11.47 -5.17 3.23
C ALA A 146 10.29 -5.90 2.57
N LEU A 147 10.49 -6.50 1.38
CA LEU A 147 9.45 -7.29 0.72
C LEU A 147 9.04 -8.47 1.60
N LYS A 148 10.00 -9.21 2.13
CA LYS A 148 9.75 -10.32 3.05
C LYS A 148 8.93 -9.87 4.26
N ARG A 149 9.29 -8.76 4.89
CA ARG A 149 8.58 -8.26 6.07
C ARG A 149 7.14 -7.82 5.76
N GLY A 150 6.94 -7.07 4.68
CA GLY A 150 5.63 -6.51 4.32
C GLY A 150 4.67 -7.50 3.66
N PHE A 151 5.19 -8.48 2.92
CA PHE A 151 4.38 -9.25 1.95
C PHE A 151 4.33 -10.75 2.21
N THR A 152 5.08 -11.32 3.17
CA THR A 152 5.03 -12.78 3.40
C THR A 152 3.64 -13.27 3.80
N LYS A 153 2.85 -12.47 4.52
CA LYS A 153 1.49 -12.84 4.93
C LYS A 153 0.45 -12.69 3.82
N THR A 154 0.59 -11.66 2.97
CA THR A 154 -0.41 -11.29 1.97
C THR A 154 -0.10 -11.87 0.57
N GLN A 155 1.18 -11.98 0.22
CA GLN A 155 1.66 -12.47 -1.07
C GLN A 155 2.83 -13.49 -0.90
N PRO A 156 2.64 -14.59 -0.15
CA PRO A 156 3.72 -15.55 0.16
C PRO A 156 4.39 -16.15 -1.08
N LYS A 157 3.60 -16.43 -2.13
CA LYS A 157 4.10 -16.99 -3.39
C LYS A 157 5.11 -16.05 -4.05
N ARG A 158 4.80 -14.75 -4.09
CA ARG A 158 5.66 -13.71 -4.68
C ARG A 158 7.00 -13.61 -3.96
N VAL A 159 6.97 -13.55 -2.62
CA VAL A 159 8.19 -13.50 -1.81
C VAL A 159 9.03 -14.77 -2.01
N LYS A 160 8.40 -15.95 -2.07
CA LYS A 160 9.06 -17.23 -2.34
C LYS A 160 9.74 -17.25 -3.72
N GLU A 161 9.06 -16.75 -4.75
CA GLU A 161 9.60 -16.69 -6.12
C GLU A 161 10.79 -15.75 -6.22
N LEU A 162 10.72 -14.56 -5.62
CA LEU A 162 11.88 -13.66 -5.56
C LEU A 162 13.05 -14.32 -4.80
N ALA A 163 12.80 -14.90 -3.63
CA ALA A 163 13.84 -15.57 -2.85
C ALA A 163 14.52 -16.68 -3.66
N ALA A 164 13.75 -17.48 -4.41
CA ALA A 164 14.28 -18.51 -5.28
C ALA A 164 15.20 -17.95 -6.38
N ARG A 165 14.88 -16.80 -6.98
CA ARG A 165 15.77 -16.12 -7.95
C ARG A 165 17.05 -15.63 -7.27
N LEU A 166 16.93 -15.04 -6.08
CA LEU A 166 18.05 -14.46 -5.34
C LEU A 166 19.05 -15.49 -4.81
N LEU A 167 18.73 -16.79 -4.79
CA LEU A 167 19.71 -17.86 -4.54
C LEU A 167 20.85 -17.87 -5.57
N ASN A 168 20.66 -17.29 -6.76
CA ASN A 168 21.67 -17.18 -7.80
C ASN A 168 22.29 -15.77 -7.90
N HIS A 169 22.01 -14.88 -6.92
CA HIS A 169 22.50 -13.52 -6.95
C HIS A 169 24.04 -13.46 -6.84
N GLN A 170 24.69 -12.55 -7.57
CA GLN A 170 26.16 -12.42 -7.61
C GLN A 170 26.79 -12.21 -6.21
N ASN A 171 26.11 -11.45 -5.35
CA ASN A 171 26.56 -11.15 -3.99
C ASN A 171 26.13 -12.22 -2.99
N ALA A 172 27.09 -12.75 -2.24
CA ALA A 172 26.88 -13.81 -1.26
C ALA A 172 25.94 -13.44 -0.10
N HIS A 173 25.96 -12.19 0.40
CA HIS A 173 25.06 -11.79 1.49
C HIS A 173 23.58 -11.76 1.07
N VAL A 174 23.31 -11.47 -0.20
CA VAL A 174 21.96 -11.55 -0.77
C VAL A 174 21.53 -13.01 -0.86
N ARG A 175 22.40 -13.90 -1.35
CA ARG A 175 22.14 -15.34 -1.38
C ARG A 175 21.87 -15.90 0.01
N ILE A 176 22.65 -15.51 1.03
CA ILE A 176 22.46 -15.94 2.43
C ILE A 176 21.09 -15.51 2.95
N SER A 177 20.71 -14.23 2.74
CA SER A 177 19.41 -13.72 3.17
C SER A 177 18.25 -14.49 2.51
N ALA A 178 18.35 -14.73 1.19
CA ALA A 178 17.37 -15.53 0.46
C ALA A 178 17.32 -17.00 0.94
N ALA A 179 18.49 -17.62 1.14
CA ALA A 179 18.61 -19.01 1.57
C ALA A 179 18.01 -19.23 2.97
N ARG A 180 18.25 -18.32 3.93
CA ARG A 180 17.62 -18.37 5.25
C ARG A 180 16.09 -18.32 5.19
N PHE A 181 15.54 -17.49 4.31
CA PHE A 181 14.09 -17.47 4.11
C PHE A 181 13.60 -18.81 3.52
N ILE A 182 14.24 -19.26 2.43
CA ILE A 182 13.93 -20.52 1.74
C ILE A 182 14.02 -21.74 2.66
N GLN A 183 14.98 -21.78 3.60
CA GLN A 183 15.14 -22.85 4.59
C GLN A 183 13.83 -23.17 5.32
N SER A 184 13.05 -22.14 5.66
CA SER A 184 11.80 -22.30 6.41
C SER A 184 10.57 -22.61 5.55
N ILE A 185 10.63 -22.40 4.22
CA ILE A 185 9.45 -22.46 3.34
C ILE A 185 9.59 -23.44 2.16
N ASP A 186 10.81 -23.93 1.88
CA ASP A 186 11.10 -24.84 0.76
C ASP A 186 12.41 -25.62 1.05
N VAL A 187 12.30 -26.63 1.92
CA VAL A 187 13.42 -27.48 2.35
C VAL A 187 14.15 -28.16 1.18
N PRO A 188 13.48 -28.75 0.17
CA PRO A 188 14.16 -29.33 -0.98
C PRO A 188 15.02 -28.31 -1.73
N ARG A 189 14.50 -27.10 -1.98
CA ARG A 189 15.26 -26.04 -2.64
C ARG A 189 16.44 -25.57 -1.80
N PHE A 190 16.28 -25.47 -0.47
CA PHE A 190 17.37 -25.15 0.43
C PHE A 190 18.51 -26.19 0.38
N LYS A 191 18.17 -27.49 0.37
CA LYS A 191 19.16 -28.57 0.21
C LYS A 191 19.92 -28.46 -1.11
N SER A 192 19.19 -28.27 -2.22
CA SER A 192 19.81 -28.06 -3.54
C SER A 192 20.75 -26.85 -3.54
N PHE A 193 20.36 -25.74 -2.92
CA PHE A 193 21.24 -24.58 -2.75
C PHE A 193 22.54 -24.95 -2.04
N LEU A 194 22.49 -25.71 -0.94
CA LEU A 194 23.67 -26.16 -0.21
C LEU A 194 24.57 -27.09 -1.04
N GLU A 195 24.02 -27.88 -1.95
CA GLU A 195 24.80 -28.76 -2.83
C GLU A 195 25.51 -27.96 -3.94
N THR A 196 24.87 -26.91 -4.47
CA THR A 196 25.38 -26.15 -5.63
C THR A 196 26.20 -24.91 -5.26
N GLU A 197 25.99 -24.33 -4.07
CA GLU A 197 26.68 -23.11 -3.63
C GLU A 197 28.17 -23.37 -3.48
N GLN A 198 29.01 -22.55 -4.13
CA GLN A 198 30.46 -22.73 -4.15
C GLN A 198 31.12 -22.28 -2.85
N GLY A 199 30.61 -21.20 -2.23
CA GLY A 199 31.18 -20.63 -1.02
C GLY A 199 30.87 -21.46 0.22
N ALA A 200 31.86 -22.18 0.76
CA ALA A 200 31.70 -22.96 1.99
C ALA A 200 31.22 -22.10 3.18
N TRP A 201 31.71 -20.87 3.29
CA TRP A 201 31.25 -19.92 4.31
C TRP A 201 29.80 -19.49 4.07
N VAL A 202 29.36 -19.36 2.81
CA VAL A 202 27.97 -19.02 2.45
C VAL A 202 27.03 -20.12 2.90
N ARG A 203 27.39 -21.39 2.62
CA ARG A 203 26.64 -22.57 3.08
C ARG A 203 26.50 -22.59 4.61
N LYS A 204 27.59 -22.34 5.34
CA LYS A 204 27.61 -22.28 6.80
C LYS A 204 26.74 -21.14 7.34
N GLU A 205 26.85 -19.93 6.77
CA GLU A 205 26.07 -18.77 7.21
C GLU A 205 24.58 -18.92 6.91
N ALA A 206 24.21 -19.54 5.78
CA ALA A 206 22.82 -19.78 5.40
C ALA A 206 22.08 -20.77 6.31
N GLN A 207 22.81 -21.57 7.11
CA GLN A 207 22.25 -22.54 8.04
C GLN A 207 22.06 -22.00 9.46
N LYS A 208 22.51 -20.76 9.74
CA LYS A 208 22.24 -20.05 11.00
C LYS A 208 20.88 -19.36 10.95
#